data_AF-A0A1E3B272-F1
#
_entry.id   AF-A0A1E3B272-F1
#
_cell.length_a   1.000
_cell.length_b   1.000
_cell.length_c   1.000
_cell.angle_alpha   90.00
_cell.angle_beta   90.00
_cell.angle_gamma   90.00
#
_symmetry.space_group_name_H-M   'P 1'
#
loop_
_entity.id
_entity.type
_entity.pdbx_description
1 polymer ?
#
loop_
_entity_poly.entity_id
_entity_poly.type
_entity_poly.pdbx_seq_one_letter_code
_entity_poly.pdbx_strand_id
1 'polypeptide(L)'
;MLSWHPGGKGAILAHAGAVHMDTTEEFESIHANYAQDKLKECIIGKVTQKAMDHMKKDAEQKKAEASQTDKKDPEIALDKHKWTQATLTTKKRLSRDTQLYTFTLPTPAKKLGLSTGQHIQLGFHFEDRLVVRPYTPTRPILDTEDDGSFNLVVKTYSPDENQPGGTMSNILDCLREGEEVEVKVRRNTILRAWAHRFDNVTLILGGSGVTPGYQIIARILKTPDDKMRVKVIDANKSENDILLSSELEDFSKNHCEQFQIAHVLCHPSDKWKDLKGHVNEDIIKEHAFEPAEGNVALLCGPPTMIQKAALPALRDWGYDEDRNLFGFQGSWRLGCTSGVHIYILHSSSLVQS
;
A
#
# COMPACT_ATOMS: atom_id res chain seq x y z
N MET A 1 -13.56 -26.55 2.59
CA MET A 1 -14.68 -25.64 2.24
C MET A 1 -14.26 -24.27 1.68
N LEU A 2 -12.98 -23.86 1.65
CA LEU A 2 -12.61 -22.49 1.21
C LEU A 2 -12.04 -22.40 -0.22
N SER A 3 -11.90 -23.53 -0.92
CA SER A 3 -11.26 -23.63 -2.25
C SER A 3 -12.12 -23.09 -3.39
N TRP A 4 -13.43 -22.93 -3.20
CA TRP A 4 -14.38 -22.48 -4.23
C TRP A 4 -14.72 -20.99 -4.13
N HIS A 5 -14.25 -20.29 -3.08
CA HIS A 5 -14.63 -18.90 -2.85
C HIS A 5 -13.95 -17.96 -3.86
N PRO A 6 -14.69 -17.08 -4.55
CA PRO A 6 -14.15 -16.25 -5.64
C PRO A 6 -13.12 -15.23 -5.17
N GLY A 7 -13.18 -14.78 -3.92
CA GLY A 7 -12.14 -13.94 -3.28
C GLY A 7 -10.96 -14.72 -2.67
N GLY A 8 -10.95 -16.06 -2.81
CA GLY A 8 -9.98 -16.94 -2.17
C GLY A 8 -10.07 -16.97 -0.64
N LYS A 9 -9.17 -17.75 0.00
CA LYS A 9 -9.08 -17.87 1.47
C LYS A 9 -8.71 -16.54 2.14
N GLY A 10 -7.99 -15.66 1.45
CA GLY A 10 -7.54 -14.36 1.97
C GLY A 10 -8.70 -13.41 2.29
N ALA A 11 -9.68 -13.28 1.39
CA ALA A 11 -10.84 -12.39 1.59
C ALA A 11 -11.70 -12.82 2.80
N ILE A 12 -11.87 -14.13 3.02
CA ILE A 12 -12.64 -14.65 4.16
C ILE A 12 -11.89 -14.49 5.48
N LEU A 13 -10.57 -14.73 5.48
CA LEU A 13 -9.78 -14.68 6.70
C LEU A 13 -9.40 -13.26 7.15
N ALA A 14 -9.60 -12.25 6.31
CA ALA A 14 -9.30 -10.85 6.65
C ALA A 14 -10.00 -10.40 7.94
N HIS A 15 -11.21 -10.91 8.20
CA HIS A 15 -12.04 -10.57 9.35
C HIS A 15 -12.47 -11.79 10.19
N ALA A 16 -11.90 -12.97 9.97
CA ALA A 16 -12.32 -14.19 10.66
C ALA A 16 -12.17 -14.05 12.19
N GLY A 17 -13.27 -14.26 12.90
CA GLY A 17 -13.33 -14.12 14.36
C GLY A 17 -13.44 -12.68 14.89
N ALA A 18 -13.45 -11.68 14.00
CA ALA A 18 -13.65 -10.27 14.34
C ALA A 18 -15.01 -9.80 13.80
N VAL A 19 -15.74 -9.04 14.61
CA VAL A 19 -17.01 -8.44 14.21
C VAL A 19 -16.70 -7.04 13.66
N HIS A 20 -16.61 -6.88 12.34
CA HIS A 20 -16.15 -5.64 11.70
C HIS A 20 -17.06 -5.23 10.52
N MET A 21 -17.39 -3.94 10.40
CA MET A 21 -18.29 -3.41 9.35
C MET A 21 -17.68 -3.55 7.94
N ASP A 22 -16.37 -3.33 7.80
CA ASP A 22 -15.63 -3.54 6.56
C ASP A 22 -15.72 -4.98 6.03
N THR A 23 -16.07 -5.97 6.87
CA THR A 23 -16.33 -7.36 6.41
C THR A 23 -17.51 -7.40 5.45
N THR A 24 -18.56 -6.62 5.74
CA THR A 24 -19.77 -6.55 4.91
C THR A 24 -19.45 -5.81 3.61
N GLU A 25 -18.75 -4.68 3.67
CA GLU A 25 -18.35 -3.91 2.47
C GLU A 25 -17.38 -4.69 1.56
N GLU A 26 -16.40 -5.41 2.13
CA GLU A 26 -15.49 -6.29 1.38
C GLU A 26 -16.21 -7.53 0.82
N PHE A 27 -17.21 -8.06 1.53
CA PHE A 27 -18.05 -9.14 1.02
C PHE A 27 -18.88 -8.66 -0.16
N GLU A 28 -19.59 -7.54 -0.05
CA GLU A 28 -20.46 -7.02 -1.11
C GLU A 28 -19.68 -6.59 -2.35
N SER A 29 -18.45 -6.08 -2.20
CA SER A 29 -17.62 -5.65 -3.34
C SER A 29 -16.99 -6.79 -4.15
N ILE A 30 -16.89 -8.00 -3.58
CA ILE A 30 -16.24 -9.16 -4.22
C ILE A 30 -17.28 -10.14 -4.80
N HIS A 31 -18.53 -10.10 -4.34
CA HIS A 31 -19.50 -11.19 -4.57
C HIS A 31 -20.77 -10.75 -5.31
N ALA A 32 -20.97 -11.28 -6.52
CA ALA A 32 -22.25 -11.23 -7.25
C ALA A 32 -23.27 -12.28 -6.72
N ASN A 33 -24.50 -12.25 -7.26
CA ASN A 33 -25.68 -13.08 -6.91
C ASN A 33 -25.39 -14.56 -6.56
N TYR A 34 -24.38 -15.18 -7.17
CA TYR A 34 -23.94 -16.55 -6.86
C TYR A 34 -23.51 -16.78 -5.39
N ALA A 35 -22.93 -15.78 -4.72
CA ALA A 35 -22.54 -15.93 -3.31
C ALA A 35 -23.72 -15.78 -2.33
N GLN A 36 -24.73 -14.99 -2.70
CA GLN A 36 -25.99 -14.89 -1.96
C GLN A 36 -26.72 -16.24 -1.95
N ASP A 37 -26.70 -16.96 -3.07
CA ASP A 37 -27.27 -18.32 -3.16
C ASP A 37 -26.51 -19.34 -2.30
N LYS A 38 -25.18 -19.23 -2.22
CA LYS A 38 -24.32 -20.09 -1.38
C LYS A 38 -24.33 -19.76 0.11
N LEU A 39 -24.90 -18.62 0.50
CA LEU A 39 -24.97 -18.14 1.88
C LEU A 39 -25.76 -19.11 2.77
N LYS A 40 -26.78 -19.79 2.21
CA LYS A 40 -27.56 -20.84 2.90
C LYS A 40 -26.77 -22.12 3.16
N GLU A 41 -25.88 -22.50 2.25
CA GLU A 41 -25.03 -23.70 2.39
C GLU A 41 -23.85 -23.48 3.34
N CYS A 42 -23.40 -22.22 3.49
CA CYS A 42 -22.17 -21.88 4.20
C CYS A 42 -22.41 -21.16 5.54
N ILE A 43 -23.65 -21.12 6.03
CA ILE A 43 -23.98 -20.45 7.28
C ILE A 43 -23.43 -21.26 8.47
N ILE A 44 -22.38 -20.74 9.10
CA ILE A 44 -21.74 -21.41 10.25
C ILE A 44 -22.49 -21.09 11.56
N GLY A 45 -23.26 -20.00 11.58
CA GLY A 45 -24.08 -19.59 12.71
C GLY A 45 -24.72 -18.22 12.49
N LYS A 46 -25.65 -17.85 13.38
CA LYS A 46 -26.25 -16.52 13.42
C LYS A 46 -25.54 -15.68 14.48
N VAL A 47 -25.31 -14.40 14.17
CA VAL A 47 -24.77 -13.44 15.15
C VAL A 47 -25.69 -13.42 16.37
N THR A 48 -25.13 -13.60 17.56
CA THR A 48 -25.91 -13.63 18.80
C THR A 48 -26.43 -12.23 19.15
N GLN A 49 -27.52 -12.15 19.92
CA GLN A 49 -28.05 -10.87 20.38
C GLN A 49 -27.00 -10.03 21.10
N LYS A 50 -26.18 -10.67 21.95
CA LYS A 50 -25.06 -10.03 22.65
C LYS A 50 -24.04 -9.39 21.70
N ALA A 51 -23.74 -10.06 20.58
CA ALA A 51 -22.82 -9.52 19.57
C ALA A 51 -23.49 -8.37 18.78
N MET A 52 -24.78 -8.47 18.44
CA MET A 52 -25.52 -7.37 17.81
C MET A 52 -25.61 -6.14 18.72
N ASP A 53 -25.81 -6.32 20.02
CA ASP A 53 -25.85 -5.24 21.00
C ASP A 53 -24.48 -4.60 21.17
N HIS A 54 -23.40 -5.39 21.14
CA HIS A 54 -22.03 -4.88 21.09
C HIS A 54 -21.76 -4.07 19.80
N MET A 55 -22.20 -4.55 18.64
CA MET A 55 -22.08 -3.83 17.36
C MET A 55 -22.84 -2.50 17.39
N LYS A 56 -24.06 -2.48 17.95
CA LYS A 56 -24.83 -1.24 18.12
C LYS A 56 -24.12 -0.27 19.04
N LYS A 57 -23.62 -0.74 20.18
CA LYS A 57 -22.90 0.10 21.15
C LYS A 57 -21.59 0.65 20.57
N ASP A 58 -20.83 -0.16 19.82
CA ASP A 58 -19.63 0.27 19.11
C ASP A 58 -19.95 1.27 17.99
N ALA A 59 -21.05 1.06 17.24
CA ALA A 59 -21.52 2.01 16.23
C ALA A 59 -22.00 3.33 16.85
N GLU A 60 -22.71 3.29 17.98
CA GLU A 60 -23.15 4.46 18.73
C GLU A 60 -21.97 5.22 19.33
N GLN A 61 -20.96 4.52 19.89
CA GLN A 61 -19.71 5.15 20.34
C GLN A 61 -18.94 5.76 19.18
N LYS A 62 -18.77 5.06 18.06
CA LYS A 62 -18.13 5.60 16.85
C LYS A 62 -18.90 6.79 16.27
N LYS A 63 -20.23 6.78 16.35
CA LYS A 63 -21.08 7.90 15.93
C LYS A 63 -20.93 9.10 16.87
N ALA A 64 -20.84 8.87 18.18
CA ALA A 64 -20.57 9.90 19.17
C ALA A 64 -19.14 10.48 19.03
N GLU A 65 -18.14 9.65 18.75
CA GLU A 65 -16.76 10.05 18.44
C GLU A 65 -16.67 10.81 17.11
N ALA A 66 -17.43 10.40 16.09
CA ALA A 66 -17.56 11.12 14.82
C ALA A 66 -18.20 12.50 15.02
N SER A 67 -19.25 12.60 15.85
CA SER A 67 -19.89 13.88 16.21
C SER A 67 -19.05 14.78 17.12
N GLN A 68 -18.01 14.25 17.79
CA GLN A 68 -17.03 15.06 18.54
C GLN A 68 -15.81 15.48 17.69
N THR A 69 -15.62 14.92 16.49
CA THR A 69 -14.52 15.23 15.56
C THR A 69 -14.90 16.21 14.44
N ASP A 70 -16.02 16.92 14.58
CA ASP A 70 -16.49 17.97 13.65
C ASP A 70 -15.64 19.26 13.64
N LYS A 71 -14.45 19.26 14.25
CA LYS A 71 -13.38 20.21 13.92
C LYS A 71 -12.36 19.54 13.01
N LYS A 72 -12.80 19.07 11.85
CA LYS A 72 -11.91 18.56 10.81
C LYS A 72 -11.24 19.75 10.14
N ASP A 73 -9.91 19.74 10.10
CA ASP A 73 -9.14 20.75 9.39
C ASP A 73 -9.59 20.75 7.91
N PRO A 74 -10.21 21.84 7.42
CA PRO A 74 -10.72 21.90 6.05
C PRO A 74 -9.59 21.82 5.01
N GLU A 75 -8.33 22.00 5.43
CA GLU A 75 -7.17 21.81 4.55
C GLU A 75 -6.83 20.32 4.33
N ILE A 76 -7.38 19.37 5.10
CA ILE A 76 -7.14 17.93 4.93
C ILE A 76 -8.27 17.29 4.09
N ALA A 77 -7.92 16.83 2.88
CA ALA A 77 -8.88 16.39 1.88
C ALA A 77 -9.57 15.07 2.19
N LEU A 78 -8.81 14.06 2.62
CA LEU A 78 -9.29 12.69 2.64
C LEU A 78 -9.74 12.26 4.04
N ASP A 79 -10.76 11.42 4.04
CA ASP A 79 -11.31 10.79 5.24
C ASP A 79 -11.30 9.26 5.10
N LYS A 80 -11.30 8.56 6.23
CA LYS A 80 -11.37 7.10 6.27
C LYS A 80 -12.76 6.54 6.04
N HIS A 81 -13.80 7.37 6.03
CA HIS A 81 -15.21 6.99 5.91
C HIS A 81 -15.92 7.67 4.73
N LYS A 82 -15.27 8.65 4.09
CA LYS A 82 -15.85 9.43 2.98
C LYS A 82 -14.97 9.35 1.73
N TRP A 83 -15.63 9.10 0.60
CA TRP A 83 -15.04 9.25 -0.73
C TRP A 83 -14.97 10.73 -1.11
N THR A 84 -13.82 11.16 -1.62
CA THR A 84 -13.56 12.52 -2.10
C THR A 84 -13.25 12.45 -3.59
N GLN A 85 -13.94 13.26 -4.40
CA GLN A 85 -13.64 13.38 -5.83
C GLN A 85 -12.29 14.06 -6.03
N ALA A 86 -11.46 13.52 -6.92
CA ALA A 86 -10.21 14.14 -7.34
C ALA A 86 -10.17 14.22 -8.87
N THR A 87 -9.88 15.41 -9.38
CA THR A 87 -9.89 15.69 -10.82
C THR A 87 -8.50 15.42 -11.41
N LEU A 88 -8.43 14.65 -12.50
CA LEU A 88 -7.20 14.44 -13.26
C LEU A 88 -6.85 15.75 -13.98
N THR A 89 -5.70 16.35 -13.66
CA THR A 89 -5.26 17.59 -14.32
C THR A 89 -4.20 17.34 -15.39
N THR A 90 -3.27 16.42 -15.13
CA THR A 90 -2.19 16.12 -16.07
C THR A 90 -1.99 14.62 -16.20
N LYS A 91 -1.80 14.15 -17.44
CA LYS A 91 -1.41 12.77 -17.72
C LYS A 91 -0.15 12.72 -18.58
N LYS A 92 0.97 12.28 -17.99
CA LYS A 92 2.27 12.20 -18.66
C LYS A 92 2.70 10.75 -18.84
N ARG A 93 3.03 10.38 -20.08
CA ARG A 93 3.61 9.06 -20.39
C ARG A 93 5.06 8.98 -19.90
N LEU A 94 5.39 7.94 -19.14
CA LEU A 94 6.75 7.65 -18.69
C LEU A 94 7.39 6.52 -19.51
N SER A 95 6.63 5.48 -19.82
CA SER A 95 7.08 4.34 -20.63
C SER A 95 5.97 3.84 -21.57
N ARG A 96 6.18 2.68 -22.20
CA ARG A 96 5.14 2.06 -23.05
C ARG A 96 3.84 1.83 -22.29
N ASP A 97 3.93 1.38 -21.04
CA ASP A 97 2.80 0.94 -20.22
C ASP A 97 2.73 1.67 -18.87
N THR A 98 3.58 2.66 -18.60
CA THR A 98 3.59 3.39 -17.33
C THR A 98 3.35 4.88 -17.54
N GLN A 99 2.50 5.44 -16.69
CA GLN A 99 2.06 6.82 -16.75
C GLN A 99 2.10 7.49 -15.38
N LEU A 100 2.39 8.78 -15.39
CA LEU A 100 2.25 9.69 -14.26
C LEU A 100 0.92 10.44 -14.41
N TYR A 101 0.10 10.35 -13.36
CA TYR A 101 -1.18 11.04 -13.24
C TYR A 101 -1.08 12.07 -12.12
N THR A 102 -1.44 13.31 -12.41
CA THR A 102 -1.55 14.36 -11.40
C THR A 102 -3.02 14.67 -11.18
N PHE A 103 -3.47 14.54 -9.93
CA PHE A 103 -4.83 14.81 -9.51
C PHE A 103 -4.88 16.02 -8.58
N THR A 104 -5.92 16.83 -8.69
CA THR A 104 -6.21 17.92 -7.75
C THR A 104 -7.42 17.60 -6.89
N LEU A 105 -7.33 17.94 -5.62
CA LEU A 105 -8.38 17.78 -4.63
C LEU A 105 -9.32 19.00 -4.65
N PRO A 106 -10.57 18.85 -4.16
CA PRO A 106 -11.50 19.97 -4.07
C PRO A 106 -11.00 21.02 -3.08
N THR A 107 -11.20 22.29 -3.41
CA THR A 107 -10.86 23.40 -2.50
C THR A 107 -11.77 23.38 -1.25
N PRO A 108 -11.27 23.79 -0.07
CA PRO A 108 -9.97 24.42 0.21
C PRO A 108 -8.84 23.43 0.57
N ALA A 109 -8.98 22.14 0.26
CA ALA A 109 -8.02 21.15 0.70
C ALA A 109 -6.63 21.35 0.08
N LYS A 110 -5.59 21.31 0.92
CA LYS A 110 -4.18 21.43 0.53
C LYS A 110 -3.39 20.17 0.83
N LYS A 111 -3.82 19.39 1.82
CA LYS A 111 -3.13 18.21 2.31
C LYS A 111 -3.93 16.97 1.98
N LEU A 112 -3.24 15.93 1.54
CA LEU A 112 -3.87 14.64 1.26
C LEU A 112 -4.31 13.93 2.55
N GLY A 113 -3.64 14.20 3.67
CA GLY A 113 -3.92 13.56 4.95
C GLY A 113 -3.34 12.15 5.09
N LEU A 114 -2.23 11.87 4.38
CA LEU A 114 -1.50 10.62 4.45
C LEU A 114 -0.19 10.79 5.21
N SER A 115 0.13 9.82 6.07
CA SER A 115 1.48 9.63 6.60
C SER A 115 2.32 8.74 5.68
N THR A 116 3.64 8.83 5.77
CA THR A 116 4.56 7.97 5.02
C THR A 116 4.29 6.48 5.25
N GLY A 117 4.21 5.72 4.16
CA GLY A 117 3.86 4.30 4.12
C GLY A 117 2.35 4.04 4.00
N GLN A 118 1.50 5.07 4.04
CA GLN A 118 0.07 4.92 3.79
C GLN A 118 -0.25 4.99 2.28
N HIS A 119 -1.42 4.45 1.91
CA HIS A 119 -1.91 4.48 0.54
C HIS A 119 -3.35 5.01 0.49
N ILE A 120 -3.74 5.53 -0.66
CA ILE A 120 -5.13 5.83 -0.97
C ILE A 120 -5.82 4.61 -1.58
N GLN A 121 -7.13 4.59 -1.51
CA GLN A 121 -7.98 3.73 -2.31
C GLN A 121 -8.60 4.57 -3.42
N LEU A 122 -8.43 4.12 -4.67
CA LEU A 122 -9.20 4.61 -5.80
C LEU A 122 -10.43 3.74 -5.99
N GLY A 123 -11.59 4.39 -6.10
CA GLY A 123 -12.89 3.79 -6.37
C GLY A 123 -13.39 4.17 -7.76
N PHE A 124 -13.98 3.20 -8.45
CA PHE A 124 -14.70 3.43 -9.70
C PHE A 124 -16.00 2.64 -9.71
N HIS A 125 -17.12 3.34 -9.87
CA HIS A 125 -18.46 2.77 -9.90
C HIS A 125 -18.82 2.31 -11.33
N PHE A 126 -19.00 1.00 -11.50
CA PHE A 126 -19.74 0.43 -12.63
C PHE A 126 -21.23 0.34 -12.27
N GLU A 127 -22.07 0.08 -13.27
CA GLU A 127 -23.52 -0.09 -13.06
C GLU A 127 -23.85 -1.15 -12.01
N ASP A 128 -23.05 -2.21 -11.93
CA ASP A 128 -23.30 -3.38 -11.08
C ASP A 128 -22.37 -3.50 -9.88
N ARG A 129 -21.26 -2.76 -9.82
CA ARG A 129 -20.25 -2.90 -8.77
C ARG A 129 -19.31 -1.71 -8.61
N LEU A 130 -18.77 -1.56 -7.40
CA LEU A 130 -17.66 -0.66 -7.12
C LEU A 130 -16.32 -1.43 -7.19
N VAL A 131 -15.42 -0.99 -8.07
CA VAL A 131 -14.04 -1.50 -8.12
C VAL A 131 -13.14 -0.59 -7.29
N VAL A 132 -12.50 -1.15 -6.26
CA VAL A 132 -11.56 -0.43 -5.41
C VAL A 132 -10.15 -0.99 -5.54
N ARG A 133 -9.13 -0.14 -5.69
CA ARG A 133 -7.72 -0.55 -5.69
C ARG A 133 -6.83 0.41 -4.88
N PRO A 134 -5.84 -0.12 -4.14
CA PRO A 134 -4.90 0.72 -3.40
C PRO A 134 -3.81 1.28 -4.33
N TYR A 135 -3.43 2.53 -4.11
CA TYR A 135 -2.31 3.21 -4.77
C TYR A 135 -1.54 4.05 -3.76
N THR A 136 -0.20 3.99 -3.78
CA THR A 136 0.62 4.90 -2.98
C THR A 136 1.03 6.10 -3.83
N PRO A 137 0.68 7.33 -3.41
CA PRO A 137 1.13 8.53 -4.10
C PRO A 137 2.65 8.66 -4.08
N THR A 138 3.22 9.07 -5.21
CA THR A 138 4.64 9.43 -5.34
C THR A 138 4.89 10.92 -5.05
N ARG A 139 3.81 11.68 -4.84
CA ARG A 139 3.77 13.06 -4.35
C ARG A 139 2.43 13.31 -3.65
N PRO A 140 2.37 14.06 -2.53
CA PRO A 140 3.49 14.67 -1.80
C PRO A 140 4.30 13.64 -0.99
N ILE A 141 5.60 13.91 -0.84
CA ILE A 141 6.56 13.18 0.01
C ILE A 141 6.87 13.98 1.27
N LEU A 142 7.06 15.29 1.13
CA LEU A 142 7.28 16.22 2.22
C LEU A 142 6.07 17.14 2.39
N ASP A 143 5.84 17.58 3.62
CA ASP A 143 4.75 18.50 4.00
C ASP A 143 4.86 19.84 3.25
N THR A 144 6.06 20.20 2.79
CA THR A 144 6.32 21.38 1.96
C THR A 144 5.82 21.22 0.51
N GLU A 145 5.51 20.00 0.07
CA GLU A 145 4.96 19.70 -1.25
C GLU A 145 3.42 19.73 -1.26
N ASP A 146 2.76 19.91 -0.11
CA ASP A 146 1.30 19.98 0.03
C ASP A 146 0.72 21.22 -0.66
N ASP A 147 0.07 21.02 -1.80
CA ASP A 147 -0.55 22.07 -2.62
C ASP A 147 -1.97 21.73 -3.09
N GLY A 148 -2.59 20.73 -2.49
CA GLY A 148 -3.90 20.21 -2.89
C GLY A 148 -3.86 19.27 -4.08
N SER A 149 -2.67 18.84 -4.54
CA SER A 149 -2.52 17.86 -5.60
C SER A 149 -1.68 16.66 -5.18
N PHE A 150 -1.85 15.53 -5.88
CA PHE A 150 -1.08 14.32 -5.65
C PHE A 150 -0.75 13.63 -6.97
N ASN A 151 0.36 12.89 -6.98
CA ASN A 151 0.81 12.14 -8.15
C ASN A 151 0.69 10.65 -7.93
N LEU A 152 0.19 9.94 -8.93
CA LEU A 152 0.24 8.49 -9.03
C LEU A 152 1.10 8.08 -10.22
N VAL A 153 2.06 7.20 -10.00
CA VAL A 153 2.73 6.49 -11.09
C VAL A 153 2.12 5.11 -11.19
N VAL A 154 1.46 4.84 -12.31
CA VAL A 154 0.67 3.62 -12.50
C VAL A 154 1.11 2.91 -13.77
N LYS A 155 1.33 1.61 -13.63
CA LYS A 155 1.51 0.68 -14.74
C LYS A 155 0.16 0.16 -15.22
N THR A 156 -0.09 0.29 -16.51
CA THR A 156 -1.25 -0.24 -17.22
C THR A 156 -1.04 -1.71 -17.55
N TYR A 157 -1.85 -2.59 -16.97
CA TYR A 157 -1.87 -4.01 -17.32
C TYR A 157 -2.90 -4.26 -18.41
N SER A 158 -2.51 -4.13 -19.68
CA SER A 158 -3.41 -4.39 -20.81
C SER A 158 -3.84 -5.87 -20.87
N PRO A 159 -5.05 -6.16 -21.37
CA PRO A 159 -5.45 -7.53 -21.67
C PRO A 159 -4.56 -8.14 -22.75
N ASP A 160 -4.29 -9.44 -22.62
CA ASP A 160 -3.65 -10.27 -23.64
C ASP A 160 -4.30 -11.66 -23.68
N GLU A 161 -3.80 -12.55 -24.52
CA GLU A 161 -4.36 -13.91 -24.70
C GLU A 161 -4.38 -14.74 -23.39
N ASN A 162 -3.52 -14.42 -22.42
CA ASN A 162 -3.35 -15.16 -21.17
C ASN A 162 -3.98 -14.48 -19.95
N GLN A 163 -4.32 -13.18 -20.03
CA GLN A 163 -4.86 -12.43 -18.89
C GLN A 163 -5.85 -11.33 -19.34
N PRO A 164 -6.93 -11.11 -18.58
CA PRO A 164 -7.95 -10.11 -18.92
C PRO A 164 -7.51 -8.65 -18.69
N GLY A 165 -6.27 -8.42 -18.24
CA GLY A 165 -5.75 -7.09 -17.87
C GLY A 165 -6.22 -6.60 -16.49
N GLY A 166 -5.67 -5.46 -16.06
CA GLY A 166 -5.99 -4.82 -14.79
C GLY A 166 -7.12 -3.82 -14.92
N THR A 167 -8.27 -4.07 -14.28
CA THR A 167 -9.47 -3.23 -14.40
C THR A 167 -9.18 -1.75 -14.10
N MET A 168 -8.71 -1.43 -12.89
CA MET A 168 -8.47 -0.03 -12.49
C MET A 168 -7.34 0.64 -13.29
N SER A 169 -6.28 -0.10 -13.63
CA SER A 169 -5.19 0.48 -14.42
C SER A 169 -5.61 0.84 -15.84
N ASN A 170 -6.48 0.05 -16.47
CA ASN A 170 -7.03 0.39 -17.79
C ASN A 170 -8.07 1.52 -17.73
N ILE A 171 -8.83 1.63 -16.64
CA ILE A 171 -9.72 2.79 -16.40
C ILE A 171 -8.89 4.07 -16.36
N LEU A 172 -7.82 4.09 -15.56
CA LEU A 172 -6.90 5.23 -15.49
C LEU A 172 -6.23 5.52 -16.84
N ASP A 173 -5.87 4.49 -17.61
CA ASP A 173 -5.38 4.62 -18.98
C ASP A 173 -6.39 5.24 -19.95
N CYS A 174 -7.70 5.06 -19.72
CA CYS A 174 -8.75 5.68 -20.51
C CYS A 174 -9.17 7.08 -20.01
N LEU A 175 -8.86 7.40 -18.74
CA LEU A 175 -9.22 8.66 -18.10
C LEU A 175 -8.58 9.86 -18.82
N ARG A 176 -9.39 10.89 -19.07
CA ARG A 176 -9.01 12.14 -19.74
C ARG A 176 -8.81 13.26 -18.73
N GLU A 177 -7.97 14.23 -19.08
CA GLU A 177 -7.81 15.44 -18.27
C GLU A 177 -9.15 16.16 -18.11
N GLY A 178 -9.45 16.59 -16.89
CA GLY A 178 -10.73 17.14 -16.46
C GLY A 178 -11.73 16.11 -15.90
N GLU A 179 -11.50 14.80 -16.09
CA GLU A 179 -12.34 13.75 -15.50
C GLU A 179 -11.95 13.44 -14.05
N GLU A 180 -12.85 12.83 -13.30
CA GLU A 180 -12.71 12.62 -11.86
C GLU A 180 -12.59 11.15 -11.49
N VAL A 181 -11.93 10.90 -10.36
CA VAL A 181 -11.92 9.60 -9.66
C VAL A 181 -12.28 9.79 -8.20
N GLU A 182 -12.83 8.75 -7.58
CA GLU A 182 -13.11 8.78 -6.15
C GLU A 182 -11.92 8.25 -5.35
N VAL A 183 -11.56 9.00 -4.32
CA VAL A 183 -10.40 8.73 -3.48
C VAL A 183 -10.79 8.66 -2.00
N LYS A 184 -10.23 7.69 -1.28
CA LYS A 184 -10.44 7.51 0.15
C LYS A 184 -9.12 7.11 0.81
N VAL A 185 -8.88 7.49 2.08
CA VAL A 185 -7.71 6.99 2.83
C VAL A 185 -8.05 5.66 3.49
N ARG A 186 -7.13 4.70 3.40
CA ARG A 186 -7.17 3.50 4.24
C ARG A 186 -6.13 3.62 5.35
N ARG A 187 -6.53 3.34 6.59
CA ARG A 187 -5.56 3.17 7.68
C ARG A 187 -4.83 1.85 7.48
N ASN A 188 -3.51 1.94 7.31
CA ASN A 188 -2.65 0.77 7.07
C ASN A 188 -1.85 0.35 8.29
N THR A 189 -1.53 -0.95 8.30
CA THR A 189 -0.78 -1.68 9.32
C THR A 189 0.67 -1.21 9.49
N ILE A 190 1.27 -0.52 8.50
CA ILE A 190 2.69 -0.12 8.56
C ILE A 190 3.00 0.90 9.66
N LEU A 191 1.96 1.51 10.25
CA LEU A 191 2.08 2.30 11.47
C LEU A 191 2.73 1.50 12.63
N ARG A 192 2.65 0.15 12.62
CA ARG A 192 3.36 -0.71 13.58
C ARG A 192 4.88 -0.67 13.42
N ALA A 193 5.38 -0.57 12.18
CA ALA A 193 6.82 -0.47 11.94
C ALA A 193 7.37 0.81 12.59
N TRP A 194 6.66 1.93 12.41
CA TRP A 194 7.04 3.23 12.97
C TRP A 194 6.85 3.34 14.50
N ALA A 195 6.28 2.33 15.16
CA ALA A 195 6.24 2.27 16.62
C ALA A 195 7.64 1.99 17.21
N HIS A 196 8.55 1.43 16.41
CA HIS A 196 9.93 1.14 16.77
C HIS A 196 10.87 2.12 16.06
N ARG A 197 12.01 2.40 16.67
CA ARG A 197 13.09 3.14 16.01
C ARG A 197 14.04 2.16 15.33
N PHE A 198 14.27 2.37 14.04
CA PHE A 198 15.20 1.59 13.23
C PHE A 198 16.25 2.51 12.64
N ASP A 199 17.47 2.00 12.49
CA ASP A 199 18.60 2.67 11.87
C ASP A 199 18.74 2.29 10.40
N ASN A 200 18.25 1.10 10.02
CA ASN A 200 18.37 0.58 8.66
C ASN A 200 17.05 -0.05 8.19
N VAL A 201 16.71 0.15 6.93
CA VAL A 201 15.54 -0.46 6.27
C VAL A 201 15.97 -1.24 5.02
N THR A 202 15.57 -2.50 4.97
CA THR A 202 15.56 -3.32 3.76
C THR A 202 14.18 -3.23 3.12
N LEU A 203 14.11 -2.91 1.83
CA LEU A 203 12.88 -2.96 1.04
C LEU A 203 12.99 -4.08 0.00
N ILE A 204 12.07 -5.04 0.02
CA ILE A 204 11.96 -6.05 -1.05
C ILE A 204 10.69 -5.78 -1.86
N LEU A 205 10.89 -5.29 -3.06
CA LEU A 205 9.85 -4.68 -3.89
C LEU A 205 9.70 -5.45 -5.19
N GLY A 206 8.46 -5.57 -5.68
CA GLY A 206 8.17 -6.26 -6.93
C GLY A 206 7.18 -5.48 -7.80
N GLY A 207 7.61 -5.13 -9.02
CA GLY A 207 6.77 -4.38 -9.97
C GLY A 207 6.23 -3.07 -9.38
N SER A 208 4.92 -2.87 -9.45
CA SER A 208 4.25 -1.68 -8.90
C SER A 208 4.38 -1.53 -7.38
N GLY A 209 4.88 -2.55 -6.67
CA GLY A 209 5.23 -2.47 -5.25
C GLY A 209 6.34 -1.46 -4.95
N VAL A 210 7.05 -0.97 -5.98
CA VAL A 210 8.03 0.09 -5.82
C VAL A 210 7.44 1.41 -5.34
N THR A 211 6.16 1.73 -5.60
CA THR A 211 5.61 3.04 -5.22
C THR A 211 5.47 3.24 -3.70
N PRO A 212 5.02 2.26 -2.89
CA PRO A 212 5.17 2.31 -1.44
C PRO A 212 6.62 2.44 -0.97
N GLY A 213 7.54 1.70 -1.58
CA GLY A 213 8.96 1.77 -1.25
C GLY A 213 9.55 3.14 -1.56
N TYR A 214 9.25 3.69 -2.73
CA TYR A 214 9.67 5.01 -3.18
C TYR A 214 9.23 6.11 -2.21
N GLN A 215 8.01 6.04 -1.68
CA GLN A 215 7.56 7.02 -0.71
C GLN A 215 8.42 7.03 0.56
N ILE A 216 8.85 5.85 1.03
CA ILE A 216 9.76 5.73 2.18
C ILE A 216 11.17 6.19 1.80
N ILE A 217 11.72 5.70 0.70
CA ILE A 217 13.06 6.07 0.19
C ILE A 217 13.17 7.58 0.05
N ALA A 218 12.25 8.18 -0.71
CA ALA A 218 12.26 9.61 -0.97
C ALA A 218 12.05 10.43 0.30
N ARG A 219 11.24 9.97 1.26
CA ARG A 219 11.08 10.67 2.55
C ARG A 219 12.40 10.69 3.32
N ILE A 220 13.03 9.53 3.49
CA ILE A 220 14.30 9.41 4.22
C ILE A 220 15.37 10.27 3.56
N LEU A 221 15.57 10.14 2.25
CA LEU A 221 16.67 10.80 1.54
C LEU A 221 16.46 12.32 1.36
N LYS A 222 15.21 12.79 1.31
CA LYS A 222 14.89 14.22 1.21
C LYS A 222 14.79 14.91 2.57
N THR A 223 14.67 14.18 3.68
CA THR A 223 14.64 14.77 5.02
C THR A 223 16.06 15.12 5.47
N PRO A 224 16.36 16.41 5.74
CA PRO A 224 17.67 16.79 6.27
C PRO A 224 17.93 16.08 7.61
N ASP A 225 19.18 15.69 7.84
CA ASP A 225 19.66 15.03 9.06
C ASP A 225 19.14 13.60 9.32
N ASP A 226 18.29 13.04 8.45
CA ASP A 226 17.93 11.62 8.52
C ASP A 226 19.11 10.75 8.09
N LYS A 227 19.57 9.89 8.99
CA LYS A 227 20.73 9.00 8.78
C LYS A 227 20.33 7.56 8.51
N MET A 228 19.03 7.27 8.39
CA MET A 228 18.54 5.92 8.16
C MET A 228 19.08 5.39 6.84
N ARG A 229 19.73 4.22 6.87
CA ARG A 229 20.25 3.61 5.64
C ARG A 229 19.20 2.72 5.01
N VAL A 230 19.21 2.66 3.69
CA VAL A 230 18.18 2.01 2.89
C VAL A 230 18.84 1.08 1.87
N LYS A 231 18.47 -0.20 1.92
CA LYS A 231 18.83 -1.20 0.92
C LYS A 231 17.57 -1.69 0.23
N VAL A 232 17.59 -1.75 -1.09
CA VAL A 232 16.43 -2.14 -1.90
C VAL A 232 16.77 -3.33 -2.79
N ILE A 233 15.92 -4.34 -2.78
CA ILE A 233 15.89 -5.40 -3.77
C ILE A 233 14.65 -5.15 -4.61
N ASP A 234 14.84 -4.72 -5.85
CA ASP A 234 13.76 -4.36 -6.78
C ASP A 234 13.64 -5.40 -7.89
N ALA A 235 12.57 -6.19 -7.82
CA ALA A 235 12.35 -7.34 -8.70
C ALA A 235 11.33 -7.03 -9.80
N ASN A 236 11.77 -7.17 -11.05
CA ASN A 236 10.97 -6.86 -12.23
C ASN A 236 11.09 -7.96 -13.30
N LYS A 237 10.24 -7.89 -14.34
CA LYS A 237 10.32 -8.86 -15.44
C LYS A 237 11.48 -8.55 -16.38
N SER A 238 11.53 -7.33 -16.89
CA SER A 238 12.58 -6.81 -17.77
C SER A 238 12.99 -5.39 -17.36
N GLU A 239 14.00 -4.84 -18.02
CA GLU A 239 14.52 -3.48 -17.80
C GLU A 239 13.42 -2.42 -18.00
N ASN A 240 12.53 -2.64 -18.96
CA ASN A 240 11.42 -1.72 -19.25
C ASN A 240 10.32 -1.73 -18.18
N ASP A 241 10.35 -2.74 -17.29
CA ASP A 241 9.38 -2.88 -16.22
C ASP A 241 9.85 -2.22 -14.92
N ILE A 242 11.04 -1.63 -14.87
CA ILE A 242 11.55 -0.91 -13.71
C ILE A 242 10.85 0.46 -13.65
N LEU A 243 9.91 0.60 -12.72
CA LEU A 243 9.22 1.88 -12.48
C LEU A 243 10.14 2.84 -11.72
N LEU A 244 10.04 4.14 -12.02
CA LEU A 244 10.80 5.22 -11.35
C LEU A 244 12.32 5.04 -11.44
N SER A 245 12.81 4.40 -12.52
CA SER A 245 14.22 4.06 -12.68
C SER A 245 15.13 5.29 -12.62
N SER A 246 14.77 6.37 -13.31
CA SER A 246 15.53 7.63 -13.30
C SER A 246 15.67 8.20 -11.90
N GLU A 247 14.57 8.28 -11.16
CA GLU A 247 14.54 8.85 -9.82
C GLU A 247 15.33 7.99 -8.82
N LEU A 248 15.23 6.66 -8.93
CA LEU A 248 15.98 5.73 -8.09
C LEU A 248 17.49 5.74 -8.42
N GLU A 249 17.86 5.85 -9.70
CA GLU A 249 19.25 6.03 -10.10
C GLU A 249 19.83 7.34 -9.56
N ASP A 250 19.07 8.43 -9.61
CA ASP A 250 19.50 9.72 -9.08
C ASP A 250 19.70 9.65 -7.56
N PHE A 251 18.83 8.95 -6.83
CA PHE A 251 19.06 8.67 -5.42
C PHE A 251 20.33 7.83 -5.19
N SER A 252 20.55 6.79 -5.99
CA SER A 252 21.75 5.94 -5.88
C SER A 252 23.04 6.71 -6.15
N LYS A 253 23.02 7.68 -7.06
CA LYS A 253 24.18 8.51 -7.39
C LYS A 253 24.46 9.56 -6.31
N ASN A 254 23.41 10.22 -5.80
CA ASN A 254 23.55 11.35 -4.88
C ASN A 254 23.61 10.95 -3.40
N HIS A 255 23.17 9.73 -3.04
CA HIS A 255 23.10 9.24 -1.66
C HIS A 255 23.76 7.87 -1.50
N CYS A 256 24.84 7.58 -2.21
CA CYS A 256 25.43 6.22 -2.30
C CYS A 256 25.85 5.58 -0.96
N GLU A 257 26.17 6.38 0.07
CA GLU A 257 26.48 5.88 1.42
C GLU A 257 25.22 5.47 2.21
N GLN A 258 24.09 6.10 1.91
CA GLN A 258 22.81 5.92 2.61
C GLN A 258 21.86 4.98 1.84
N PHE A 259 21.92 4.96 0.50
CA PHE A 259 20.98 4.25 -0.35
C PHE A 259 21.69 3.32 -1.34
N GLN A 260 21.28 2.06 -1.34
CA GLN A 260 21.75 1.03 -2.26
C GLN A 260 20.54 0.29 -2.85
N ILE A 261 20.58 0.03 -4.15
CA ILE A 261 19.52 -0.71 -4.86
C ILE A 261 20.14 -1.81 -5.72
N ALA A 262 19.54 -3.00 -5.65
CA ALA A 262 19.86 -4.15 -6.46
C ALA A 262 18.63 -4.54 -7.29
N HIS A 263 18.75 -4.47 -8.61
CA HIS A 263 17.69 -4.86 -9.53
C HIS A 263 17.80 -6.35 -9.89
N VAL A 264 16.69 -7.08 -9.78
CA VAL A 264 16.59 -8.52 -10.12
C VAL A 264 15.60 -8.69 -11.25
N LEU A 265 16.05 -9.21 -12.40
CA LEU A 265 15.21 -9.38 -13.58
C LEU A 265 15.01 -10.84 -13.94
N CYS A 266 13.75 -11.28 -14.12
CA CYS A 266 13.46 -12.67 -14.50
C CYS A 266 13.59 -12.95 -16.00
N HIS A 267 13.35 -11.95 -16.85
CA HIS A 267 13.51 -11.99 -18.31
C HIS A 267 14.35 -10.81 -18.82
N PRO A 268 15.61 -10.69 -18.38
CA PRO A 268 16.49 -9.61 -18.80
C PRO A 268 16.91 -9.75 -20.26
N SER A 269 17.32 -8.65 -20.88
CA SER A 269 18.07 -8.71 -22.14
C SER A 269 19.50 -9.22 -21.95
N ASP A 270 20.17 -9.60 -23.03
CA ASP A 270 21.58 -10.00 -23.02
C ASP A 270 22.52 -8.89 -22.51
N LYS A 271 22.07 -7.63 -22.54
CA LYS A 271 22.83 -6.48 -22.06
C LYS A 271 22.80 -6.34 -20.54
N TRP A 272 21.87 -7.02 -19.86
CA TRP A 272 21.76 -6.96 -18.40
C TRP A 272 22.92 -7.70 -17.75
N LYS A 273 23.64 -6.98 -16.89
CA LYS A 273 24.84 -7.47 -16.19
C LYS A 273 24.59 -7.75 -14.72
N ASP A 274 23.47 -7.27 -14.17
CA ASP A 274 23.14 -7.44 -12.77
C ASP A 274 22.37 -8.75 -12.54
N LEU A 275 21.65 -8.84 -11.42
CA LEU A 275 21.03 -10.06 -10.93
C LEU A 275 19.94 -10.56 -11.88
N LYS A 276 19.96 -11.88 -12.14
CA LYS A 276 19.03 -12.57 -13.05
C LYS A 276 18.22 -13.62 -12.30
N GLY A 277 16.98 -13.82 -12.73
CA GLY A 277 16.06 -14.83 -12.19
C GLY A 277 15.04 -14.24 -11.22
N HIS A 278 14.77 -14.96 -10.14
CA HIS A 278 13.83 -14.56 -9.10
C HIS A 278 14.56 -14.25 -7.80
N VAL A 279 13.96 -13.39 -6.97
CA VAL A 279 14.43 -13.17 -5.58
C VAL A 279 14.52 -14.52 -4.87
N ASN A 280 15.66 -14.77 -4.25
CA ASN A 280 15.95 -15.99 -3.51
C ASN A 280 16.72 -15.64 -2.22
N GLU A 281 17.02 -16.66 -1.41
CA GLU A 281 17.70 -16.49 -0.12
C GLU A 281 19.10 -15.85 -0.26
N ASP A 282 19.88 -16.27 -1.26
CA ASP A 282 21.24 -15.76 -1.48
C ASP A 282 21.22 -14.26 -1.80
N ILE A 283 20.36 -13.85 -2.73
CA ILE A 283 20.18 -12.44 -3.11
C ILE A 283 19.73 -11.63 -1.89
N ILE A 284 18.81 -12.16 -1.09
CA ILE A 284 18.35 -11.48 0.13
C ILE A 284 19.51 -11.30 1.10
N LYS A 285 20.31 -12.35 1.35
CA LYS A 285 21.43 -12.30 2.28
C LYS A 285 22.53 -11.34 1.84
N GLU A 286 22.79 -11.27 0.54
CA GLU A 286 23.82 -10.39 -0.02
C GLU A 286 23.39 -8.91 -0.04
N HIS A 287 22.13 -8.65 -0.41
CA HIS A 287 21.66 -7.29 -0.70
C HIS A 287 20.76 -6.66 0.37
N ALA A 288 20.42 -7.37 1.45
CA ALA A 288 19.71 -6.79 2.59
C ALA A 288 20.65 -6.40 3.75
N PHE A 289 20.06 -5.82 4.78
CA PHE A 289 20.67 -5.79 6.11
C PHE A 289 20.47 -7.13 6.82
N GLU A 290 21.43 -7.52 7.66
CA GLU A 290 21.26 -8.70 8.52
C GLU A 290 20.20 -8.44 9.60
N PRO A 291 19.55 -9.49 10.13
CA PRO A 291 18.62 -9.34 11.25
C PRO A 291 19.31 -8.74 12.48
N ALA A 292 18.87 -7.57 12.90
CA ALA A 292 19.32 -6.89 14.12
C ALA A 292 18.19 -6.03 14.68
N GLU A 293 18.33 -5.58 15.93
CA GLU A 293 17.30 -4.77 16.60
C GLU A 293 17.01 -3.45 15.86
N GLY A 294 18.04 -2.81 15.31
CA GLY A 294 17.92 -1.58 14.53
C GLY A 294 17.55 -1.76 13.06
N ASN A 295 17.27 -2.99 12.60
CA ASN A 295 17.06 -3.28 11.18
C ASN A 295 15.64 -3.78 10.93
N VAL A 296 14.94 -3.18 9.96
CA VAL A 296 13.59 -3.58 9.55
C VAL A 296 13.57 -4.01 8.09
N ALA A 297 12.76 -5.02 7.76
CA ALA A 297 12.47 -5.45 6.40
C ALA A 297 11.01 -5.15 6.04
N LEU A 298 10.79 -4.43 4.93
CA LEU A 298 9.46 -4.10 4.42
C LEU A 298 9.25 -4.72 3.03
N LEU A 299 8.12 -5.38 2.83
CA LEU A 299 7.86 -6.18 1.63
C LEU A 299 6.64 -5.66 0.85
N CYS A 300 6.77 -5.46 -0.47
CA CYS A 300 5.62 -5.18 -1.34
C CYS A 300 5.81 -5.78 -2.72
N GLY A 301 4.90 -6.64 -3.16
CA GLY A 301 4.97 -7.19 -4.51
C GLY A 301 4.01 -8.36 -4.74
N PRO A 302 4.18 -9.09 -5.85
CA PRO A 302 3.31 -10.21 -6.19
C PRO A 302 3.28 -11.27 -5.08
N PRO A 303 2.11 -11.86 -4.79
CA PRO A 303 1.95 -12.81 -3.68
C PRO A 303 2.93 -13.97 -3.72
N THR A 304 3.20 -14.50 -4.92
CA THR A 304 4.16 -15.58 -5.13
C THR A 304 5.57 -15.19 -4.67
N MET A 305 6.04 -13.99 -5.01
CA MET A 305 7.36 -13.51 -4.59
C MET A 305 7.43 -13.36 -3.07
N ILE A 306 6.42 -12.74 -2.48
CA ILE A 306 6.39 -12.46 -1.05
C ILE A 306 6.29 -13.74 -0.23
N GLN A 307 5.35 -14.64 -0.57
CA GLN A 307 5.04 -15.82 0.24
C GLN A 307 5.97 -16.99 0.00
N LYS A 308 6.51 -17.13 -1.21
CA LYS A 308 7.33 -18.30 -1.56
C LYS A 308 8.82 -18.04 -1.52
N ALA A 309 9.26 -16.78 -1.58
CA ALA A 309 10.68 -16.43 -1.56
C ALA A 309 11.04 -15.52 -0.39
N ALA A 310 10.47 -14.31 -0.33
CA ALA A 310 10.95 -13.29 0.60
C ALA A 310 10.64 -13.62 2.08
N LEU A 311 9.39 -13.94 2.40
CA LEU A 311 8.99 -14.23 3.79
C LEU A 311 9.71 -15.46 4.38
N PRO A 312 9.76 -16.63 3.70
CA PRO A 312 10.49 -17.77 4.24
C PRO A 312 11.97 -17.46 4.47
N ALA A 313 12.66 -16.88 3.48
CA ALA A 313 14.08 -16.58 3.58
C ALA A 313 14.40 -15.60 4.74
N LEU A 314 13.59 -14.56 4.92
CA LEU A 314 13.81 -13.59 6.01
C LEU A 314 13.53 -14.20 7.38
N ARG A 315 12.49 -15.03 7.52
CA ARG A 315 12.19 -15.73 8.78
C ARG A 315 13.29 -16.69 9.16
N ASP A 316 13.74 -17.52 8.21
CA ASP A 316 14.80 -18.49 8.43
C ASP A 316 16.15 -17.82 8.74
N TRP A 317 16.36 -16.61 8.22
CA TRP A 317 17.52 -15.80 8.55
C TRP A 317 17.45 -15.18 9.96
N GLY A 318 16.24 -14.92 10.50
CA GLY A 318 16.04 -14.45 11.87
C GLY A 318 15.19 -13.19 12.02
N TYR A 319 14.51 -12.73 10.97
CA TYR A 319 13.53 -11.65 11.08
C TYR A 319 12.23 -12.11 11.75
N ASP A 320 11.60 -11.20 12.48
CA ASP A 320 10.38 -11.43 13.27
C ASP A 320 9.22 -10.57 12.76
N GLU A 321 8.10 -11.21 12.41
CA GLU A 321 6.92 -10.56 11.81
C GLU A 321 6.19 -9.57 12.73
N ASP A 322 6.38 -9.68 14.04
CA ASP A 322 5.77 -8.78 15.01
C ASP A 322 6.67 -7.61 15.36
N ARG A 323 7.98 -7.74 15.12
CA ARG A 323 9.00 -6.76 15.50
C ARG A 323 9.59 -6.00 14.33
N ASN A 324 10.11 -6.69 13.32
CA ASN A 324 11.00 -6.08 12.31
C ASN A 324 10.81 -6.62 10.89
N LEU A 325 9.70 -7.31 10.60
CA LEU A 325 9.33 -7.78 9.27
C LEU A 325 7.87 -7.45 8.95
N PHE A 326 7.65 -6.53 8.01
CA PHE A 326 6.31 -6.04 7.69
C PHE A 326 6.03 -6.07 6.19
N GLY A 327 4.76 -6.29 5.82
CA GLY A 327 4.30 -6.19 4.43
C GLY A 327 3.42 -4.97 4.21
N PHE A 328 3.59 -4.29 3.07
CA PHE A 328 2.62 -3.29 2.60
C PHE A 328 1.38 -4.05 2.12
N GLN A 329 0.34 -4.08 2.94
CA GLN A 329 -0.85 -4.89 2.66
C GLN A 329 -1.68 -4.29 1.53
N GLY A 330 -1.68 -4.93 0.37
CA GLY A 330 -2.88 -5.11 -0.44
C GLY A 330 -3.41 -6.51 -0.19
N SER A 331 -4.38 -6.68 0.71
CA SER A 331 -5.11 -7.95 1.00
C SER A 331 -4.39 -9.11 1.72
N TRP A 332 -3.22 -8.92 2.35
CA TRP A 332 -2.51 -10.01 3.07
C TRP A 332 -2.44 -9.76 4.58
N ARG A 333 -3.04 -10.63 5.42
CA ARG A 333 -2.70 -10.69 6.85
C ARG A 333 -1.53 -11.65 7.06
N LEU A 334 -0.48 -11.16 7.72
CA LEU A 334 0.42 -11.98 8.55
C LEU A 334 -0.31 -12.17 9.89
N GLY A 335 -0.51 -13.42 10.31
CA GLY A 335 -1.38 -13.73 11.44
C GLY A 335 -0.70 -13.52 12.78
N CYS A 336 -1.20 -12.60 13.61
CA CYS A 336 -1.47 -12.87 15.02
C CYS A 336 -2.29 -11.74 15.68
N THR A 337 -3.00 -12.11 16.72
CA THR A 337 -3.98 -11.32 17.47
C THR A 337 -3.34 -10.62 18.68
N SER A 338 -3.19 -9.30 18.64
CA SER A 338 -3.16 -8.48 19.86
C SER A 338 -3.40 -7.01 19.52
N GLY A 339 -4.40 -6.42 20.16
CA GLY A 339 -4.75 -5.01 20.00
C GLY A 339 -3.74 -4.14 20.73
N VAL A 340 -3.10 -3.23 20.00
CA VAL A 340 -2.38 -2.10 20.58
C VAL A 340 -2.71 -0.87 19.74
N HIS A 341 -3.42 0.09 20.34
CA HIS A 341 -3.58 1.44 19.80
C HIS A 341 -2.32 2.25 20.14
N ILE A 342 -1.69 2.90 19.16
CA ILE A 342 -0.53 3.77 19.40
C ILE A 342 -0.70 5.10 18.65
N TYR A 343 -0.43 6.19 19.38
CA TYR A 343 -0.41 7.58 18.94
C TYR A 343 0.99 7.96 18.44
N ILE A 344 1.06 8.80 17.40
CA ILE A 344 2.32 9.39 16.94
C ILE A 344 2.64 10.61 17.81
N LEU A 345 3.72 10.55 18.58
CA LEU A 345 4.31 11.74 19.21
C LEU A 345 5.10 12.50 18.16
N HIS A 346 4.59 13.66 17.72
CA HIS A 346 5.40 14.66 17.03
C HIS A 346 6.32 15.32 18.06
N SER A 347 7.63 15.18 17.88
CA SER A 347 8.60 16.06 18.53
C SER A 347 8.63 17.39 17.79
N SER A 348 7.66 18.26 18.07
CA SER A 348 7.80 19.69 17.81
C SER A 348 8.24 20.32 19.12
N SER A 349 9.51 20.70 19.18
CA SER A 349 10.09 21.54 20.21
C SER A 349 9.26 22.83 20.34
N LEU A 350 8.48 22.91 21.41
CA LEU A 350 7.99 24.18 21.96
C LEU A 350 9.20 24.90 22.58
N VAL A 351 9.80 25.80 21.80
CA VAL A 351 10.54 26.95 22.33
C VAL A 351 9.53 28.09 22.45
N GLN A 352 9.27 28.51 23.69
CA GLN A 352 8.60 29.71 24.22
C GLN A 352 7.93 29.25 25.53
N SER A 353 8.28 29.69 26.73
CA SER A 353 9.02 30.86 27.24
C SER A 353 9.68 30.51 28.57
#